data_AF-A0A958BCL8-F1
#
_entry.id   AF-A0A958BCL8-F1
#
_cell.length_a   1.000
_cell.length_b   1.000
_cell.length_c   1.000
_cell.angle_alpha   90.00
_cell.angle_beta   90.00
_cell.angle_gamma   90.00
#
_symmetry.space_group_name_H-M   'P 1'
#
loop_
_entity.id
_entity.type
_entity.pdbx_description
1 polymer ?
#
loop_
_entity_poly.entity_id
_entity_poly.type
_entity_poly.pdbx_seq_one_letter_code
_entity_poly.pdbx_strand_id
1 'polypeptide(L)'
;MSRPITPSRTARIAAGLGWLFLLAAAMTWGNQQAAAAPAEERPDDTILNDEIFYGRLQNGRPGCAGAEDALLVFCDGAETLSVQSLPGVNLRTLFGQSVAIRGNLLECGNGERYIALNSIEPTRRCEPQATVEPPQPNLALHAPVVANTHIEPNLAQNATDGDLLSYWYAPGRDAWIYLDLGPNIDPDGDGEPAATTFNEARLVWGERYAVQYGIYVFDPVEGRWVRIYQKSDGSMDETISFPRALGRYVLLQLARSSAPEGGYALREVELYGIDTPNLTLGSQSNASSAQAGMPAWQAVDGNERTAWASESGDLTPWIYARIPSGAALTEFRLLWDQAAMPAMFRVGFYQDGEIKIWSQRFQSTNASQRLAWGQPIECEAFYVYVEQTGAAGFVQLQELALYGPAGGRPLGSGLDRAEAERFGWPGLIPRLMLGLRQVSERPGAWPGRIPAPIPADAAAWPDPRD
;
A
#
# COMPACT_ATOMS: atom_id res chain seq x y z
N MET A 1 -69.01 4.64 1.12
CA MET A 1 -69.72 5.00 2.36
C MET A 1 -69.91 3.73 3.18
N SER A 2 -69.59 3.82 4.47
CA SER A 2 -70.12 2.95 5.56
C SER A 2 -69.57 1.51 5.70
N ARG A 3 -68.66 1.34 6.68
CA ARG A 3 -68.60 0.20 7.64
C ARG A 3 -70.00 -0.02 8.26
N PRO A 4 -70.37 -1.13 8.99
CA PRO A 4 -69.55 -1.72 10.08
C PRO A 4 -69.91 -3.17 10.61
N ILE A 5 -69.35 -3.51 11.79
CA ILE A 5 -69.82 -4.41 12.87
C ILE A 5 -69.45 -5.93 12.87
N THR A 6 -68.78 -6.33 13.97
CA THR A 6 -68.53 -7.67 14.58
C THR A 6 -69.73 -8.15 15.43
N PRO A 7 -69.96 -9.47 15.75
CA PRO A 7 -69.38 -10.09 16.97
C PRO A 7 -69.26 -11.65 17.09
N SER A 8 -68.27 -12.09 17.89
CA SER A 8 -68.21 -13.12 18.98
C SER A 8 -68.46 -14.66 18.87
N ARG A 9 -67.60 -15.40 19.65
CA ARG A 9 -67.67 -16.74 20.32
C ARG A 9 -67.41 -18.00 19.44
N THR A 10 -66.68 -19.09 19.80
CA THR A 10 -66.24 -19.82 21.04
C THR A 10 -65.22 -20.93 20.57
N ALA A 11 -64.15 -21.41 21.26
CA ALA A 11 -64.05 -22.46 22.31
C ALA A 11 -62.57 -22.97 22.40
N ARG A 12 -61.91 -23.07 23.60
CA ARG A 12 -61.48 -24.30 24.38
C ARG A 12 -60.33 -25.16 23.75
N ILE A 13 -59.30 -25.74 24.41
CA ILE A 13 -58.89 -26.17 25.79
C ILE A 13 -57.35 -26.45 25.71
N ALA A 14 -56.47 -25.84 26.53
CA ALA A 14 -55.85 -26.25 27.82
C ALA A 14 -54.95 -27.51 27.84
N ALA A 15 -53.69 -27.30 28.30
CA ALA A 15 -52.66 -28.29 28.61
C ALA A 15 -52.36 -28.30 30.13
N GLY A 16 -51.95 -29.44 30.68
CA GLY A 16 -51.62 -29.64 32.09
C GLY A 16 -50.37 -30.50 32.29
N LEU A 17 -49.55 -30.08 33.26
CA LEU A 17 -48.29 -30.67 33.73
C LEU A 17 -48.51 -31.80 34.75
N GLY A 18 -47.53 -32.71 34.88
CA GLY A 18 -47.42 -33.68 35.99
C GLY A 18 -46.07 -34.39 36.01
N TRP A 19 -45.42 -34.43 37.17
CA TRP A 19 -44.02 -34.80 37.46
C TRP A 19 -43.83 -36.24 37.98
N LEU A 20 -42.57 -36.72 37.88
CA LEU A 20 -41.81 -37.70 38.72
C LEU A 20 -42.16 -39.21 38.68
N PHE A 21 -41.18 -40.06 38.32
CA PHE A 21 -40.39 -40.91 39.25
C PHE A 21 -39.33 -41.77 38.51
N LEU A 22 -38.20 -42.00 39.19
CA LEU A 22 -37.02 -42.79 38.81
C LEU A 22 -37.25 -44.32 38.87
N LEU A 23 -36.61 -45.12 37.99
CA LEU A 23 -35.67 -46.20 38.36
C LEU A 23 -35.07 -46.97 37.16
N ALA A 24 -33.73 -46.95 37.12
CA ALA A 24 -32.72 -47.93 36.70
C ALA A 24 -32.98 -49.06 35.66
N ALA A 25 -32.03 -49.06 34.70
CA ALA A 25 -31.24 -50.19 34.17
C ALA A 25 -31.87 -51.24 33.23
N ALA A 26 -31.39 -51.23 31.99
CA ALA A 26 -30.87 -52.43 31.31
C ALA A 26 -29.93 -52.01 30.16
N MET A 27 -28.68 -52.48 30.23
CA MET A 27 -27.69 -52.44 29.16
C MET A 27 -28.10 -53.40 28.04
N THR A 28 -28.00 -52.96 26.78
CA THR A 28 -27.55 -53.81 25.67
C THR A 28 -26.73 -52.98 24.69
N TRP A 29 -25.61 -53.57 24.28
CA TRP A 29 -24.58 -53.01 23.42
C TRP A 29 -25.05 -52.73 21.99
N GLY A 30 -24.60 -51.62 21.42
CA GLY A 30 -24.73 -51.33 19.99
C GLY A 30 -23.80 -50.21 19.54
N ASN A 31 -22.73 -50.59 18.84
CA ASN A 31 -21.86 -49.79 17.96
C ASN A 31 -21.17 -48.54 18.54
N GLN A 32 -19.88 -48.70 18.83
CA GLN A 32 -18.92 -47.59 18.79
C GLN A 32 -18.84 -47.03 17.37
N GLN A 33 -19.51 -45.90 17.15
CA GLN A 33 -18.99 -44.86 16.27
C GLN A 33 -18.49 -43.76 17.20
N ALA A 34 -17.17 -43.58 17.25
CA ALA A 34 -16.56 -42.43 17.88
C ALA A 34 -17.04 -41.18 17.13
N ALA A 35 -18.03 -40.49 17.69
CA ALA A 35 -18.34 -39.13 17.30
C ALA A 35 -17.10 -38.30 17.61
N ALA A 36 -16.51 -37.72 16.57
CA ALA A 36 -15.48 -36.71 16.72
C ALA A 36 -16.00 -35.63 17.67
N ALA A 37 -15.20 -35.30 18.68
CA ALA A 37 -15.43 -34.13 19.52
C ALA A 37 -15.63 -32.90 18.61
N PRO A 38 -16.50 -31.95 18.98
CA PRO A 38 -16.60 -30.71 18.24
C PRO A 38 -15.22 -30.06 18.22
N ALA A 39 -14.76 -29.70 17.02
CA ALA A 39 -13.51 -28.98 16.82
C ALA A 39 -13.54 -27.73 17.71
N GLU A 40 -12.58 -27.67 18.62
CA GLU A 40 -12.28 -26.50 19.42
C GLU A 40 -11.99 -25.35 18.43
N GLU A 41 -12.88 -24.34 18.40
CA GLU A 41 -12.66 -23.11 17.64
C GLU A 41 -11.32 -22.51 18.11
N ARG A 42 -10.33 -22.56 17.23
CA ARG A 42 -9.04 -21.92 17.42
C ARG A 42 -9.30 -20.41 17.51
N PRO A 43 -8.95 -19.72 18.61
CA PRO A 43 -9.18 -18.29 18.70
C PRO A 43 -8.34 -17.58 17.62
N ASP A 44 -9.04 -16.71 16.88
CA ASP A 44 -8.60 -15.65 15.97
C ASP A 44 -7.09 -15.54 15.68
N ASP A 45 -6.73 -15.65 14.39
CA ASP A 45 -5.49 -15.09 13.84
C ASP A 45 -5.53 -13.57 14.00
N THR A 46 -5.26 -13.10 15.21
CA THR A 46 -5.04 -11.68 15.50
C THR A 46 -3.73 -11.33 14.80
N ILE A 47 -3.78 -10.41 13.85
CA ILE A 47 -2.58 -9.87 13.20
C ILE A 47 -1.67 -9.34 14.31
N LEU A 48 -0.56 -10.05 14.56
CA LEU A 48 0.45 -9.65 15.53
C LEU A 48 1.26 -8.51 14.90
N ASN A 49 0.90 -7.27 15.21
CA ASN A 49 1.70 -6.11 14.87
C ASN A 49 2.97 -6.13 15.73
N ASP A 50 4.12 -6.43 15.11
CA ASP A 50 5.42 -6.41 15.78
C ASP A 50 5.91 -4.96 15.97
N GLU A 51 5.31 -4.28 16.95
CA GLU A 51 5.54 -2.88 17.28
C GLU A 51 6.73 -2.71 18.25
N ILE A 52 7.37 -1.54 18.22
CA ILE A 52 8.44 -1.18 19.16
C ILE A 52 7.94 -0.08 20.09
N PHE A 53 8.05 -0.32 21.40
CA PHE A 53 7.64 0.61 22.45
C PHE A 53 8.87 1.12 23.20
N TYR A 54 8.93 2.43 23.46
CA TYR A 54 10.01 3.07 24.20
C TYR A 54 9.50 3.62 25.51
N GLY A 55 10.20 3.29 26.59
CA GLY A 55 9.78 3.74 27.90
C GLY A 55 10.76 3.40 28.99
N ARG A 56 10.42 3.83 30.20
CA ARG A 56 11.10 3.43 31.40
C ARG A 56 10.37 2.24 32.00
N LEU A 57 11.08 1.12 32.13
CA LEU A 57 10.50 -0.06 32.74
C LEU A 57 10.41 0.12 34.26
N GLN A 58 9.25 -0.14 34.84
CA GLN A 58 8.99 -0.02 36.26
C GLN A 58 8.38 -1.30 36.81
N ASN A 59 8.36 -1.40 38.14
CA ASN A 59 7.69 -2.50 38.81
C ASN A 59 6.20 -2.49 38.45
N GLY A 60 5.67 -3.65 38.04
CA GLY A 60 4.26 -3.80 37.66
C GLY A 60 3.31 -3.33 38.77
N ARG A 61 2.18 -2.77 38.36
CA ARG A 61 1.00 -2.55 39.21
C ARG A 61 -0.13 -3.46 38.72
N PRO A 62 -1.08 -3.85 39.59
CA PRO A 62 -2.23 -4.64 39.15
C PRO A 62 -3.11 -3.81 38.22
N GLY A 63 -3.40 -4.35 37.04
CA GLY A 63 -4.27 -3.77 36.02
C GLY A 63 -4.77 -4.86 35.07
N CYS A 64 -3.84 -5.50 34.35
CA CYS A 64 -4.13 -6.64 33.48
C CYS A 64 -3.79 -8.00 34.12
N ALA A 65 -4.81 -8.81 34.39
CA ALA A 65 -4.62 -10.17 34.93
C ALA A 65 -3.78 -11.04 33.98
N GLY A 66 -2.59 -11.44 34.43
CA GLY A 66 -1.64 -12.25 33.64
C GLY A 66 -0.55 -11.46 32.91
N ALA A 67 -0.60 -10.11 32.92
CA ALA A 67 0.42 -9.21 32.37
C ALA A 67 0.96 -8.27 33.47
N GLU A 68 1.43 -8.85 34.57
CA GLU A 68 1.87 -8.11 35.78
C GLU A 68 3.40 -8.10 35.96
N ASP A 69 4.15 -8.52 34.93
CA ASP A 69 5.61 -8.70 35.06
C ASP A 69 6.35 -7.37 35.15
N ALA A 70 5.89 -6.34 34.41
CA ALA A 70 6.42 -4.99 34.47
C ALA A 70 5.39 -3.94 33.99
N LEU A 71 5.68 -2.67 34.26
CA LEU A 71 4.97 -1.53 33.69
C LEU A 71 5.93 -0.74 32.81
N LEU A 72 5.58 -0.53 31.54
CA LEU A 72 6.28 0.42 30.68
C LEU A 72 5.64 1.80 30.86
N VAL A 73 6.40 2.74 31.38
CA VAL A 73 6.02 4.16 31.38
C VAL A 73 6.61 4.79 30.14
N PHE A 74 5.78 5.26 29.21
CA PHE A 74 6.26 5.84 27.95
C PHE A 74 7.14 7.07 28.22
N CYS A 75 8.09 7.32 27.32
CA CYS A 75 9.07 8.38 27.53
C CYS A 75 8.48 9.80 27.51
N ASP A 76 7.29 9.99 26.93
CA ASP A 76 6.51 11.22 27.01
C ASP A 76 5.73 11.37 28.34
N GLY A 77 5.65 10.30 29.13
CA GLY A 77 4.90 10.22 30.39
C GLY A 77 3.38 10.26 30.23
N ALA A 78 2.86 10.18 29.01
CA ALA A 78 1.43 10.34 28.73
C ALA A 78 0.64 9.05 28.94
N GLU A 79 1.27 7.90 28.70
CA GLU A 79 0.64 6.58 28.81
C GLU A 79 1.53 5.61 29.62
N THR A 80 0.90 4.59 30.20
CA THR A 80 1.58 3.45 30.79
C THR A 80 0.91 2.17 30.32
N LEU A 81 1.70 1.16 29.95
CA LEU A 81 1.19 -0.16 29.56
C LEU A 81 1.81 -1.26 30.41
N SER A 82 0.99 -2.25 30.77
CA SER A 82 1.47 -3.51 31.33
C SER A 82 2.35 -4.24 30.31
N VAL A 83 3.38 -4.92 30.78
CA VAL A 83 4.24 -5.77 29.95
C VAL A 83 4.18 -7.19 30.50
N GLN A 84 3.84 -8.13 29.63
CA GLN A 84 3.91 -9.56 29.92
C GLN A 84 5.27 -10.09 29.43
N SER A 85 6.02 -10.73 30.33
CA SER A 85 7.33 -11.30 30.03
C SER A 85 7.22 -12.63 29.26
N LEU A 86 8.28 -12.96 28.53
CA LEU A 86 8.45 -14.30 27.97
C LEU A 86 8.90 -15.29 29.07
N PRO A 87 8.55 -16.58 28.94
CA PRO A 87 9.09 -17.61 29.82
C PRO A 87 10.62 -17.56 29.90
N GLY A 88 11.17 -17.37 31.10
CA GLY A 88 12.61 -17.29 31.35
C GLY A 88 13.23 -15.90 31.24
N VAL A 89 12.47 -14.86 30.88
CA VAL A 89 12.95 -13.47 30.88
C VAL A 89 12.63 -12.81 32.21
N ASN A 90 13.66 -12.42 32.96
CA ASN A 90 13.50 -11.70 34.23
C ASN A 90 13.60 -10.19 34.02
N LEU A 91 12.46 -9.53 33.84
CA LEU A 91 12.37 -8.08 33.62
C LEU A 91 12.81 -7.21 34.81
N ARG A 92 12.89 -7.79 36.02
CA ARG A 92 13.26 -7.05 37.23
C ARG A 92 14.66 -6.45 37.17
N THR A 93 15.55 -7.03 36.37
CA THR A 93 16.93 -6.54 36.17
C THR A 93 16.98 -5.22 35.39
N LEU A 94 15.90 -4.89 34.68
CA LEU A 94 15.78 -3.71 33.82
C LEU A 94 14.89 -2.62 34.44
N PHE A 95 14.36 -2.82 35.64
CA PHE A 95 13.56 -1.81 36.32
C PHE A 95 14.36 -0.54 36.59
N GLY A 96 13.74 0.60 36.31
CA GLY A 96 14.35 1.92 36.37
C GLY A 96 15.22 2.27 35.15
N GLN A 97 15.45 1.34 34.22
CA GLN A 97 16.18 1.59 32.98
C GLN A 97 15.24 2.06 31.87
N SER A 98 15.78 2.81 30.91
CA SER A 98 15.11 3.08 29.64
C SER A 98 15.29 1.84 28.76
N VAL A 99 14.22 1.41 28.10
CA VAL A 99 14.20 0.18 27.30
C VAL A 99 13.43 0.40 26.00
N ALA A 100 13.81 -0.36 24.98
CA ALA A 100 13.02 -0.58 23.78
C ALA A 100 12.43 -1.99 23.87
N ILE A 101 11.11 -2.10 23.78
CA ILE A 101 10.37 -3.36 23.83
C ILE A 101 9.80 -3.60 22.44
N ARG A 102 10.21 -4.68 21.80
CA ARG A 102 9.50 -5.21 20.64
C ARG A 102 8.43 -6.17 21.15
N GLY A 103 7.19 -6.01 20.72
CA GLY A 103 6.10 -6.83 21.23
C GLY A 103 4.77 -6.54 20.54
N ASN A 104 3.76 -7.33 20.90
CA ASN A 104 2.42 -7.20 20.37
C ASN A 104 1.51 -6.54 21.39
N LEU A 105 0.72 -5.54 20.96
CA LEU A 105 -0.27 -4.89 21.82
C LEU A 105 -1.57 -5.72 21.85
N LEU A 106 -1.96 -6.19 23.02
CA LEU A 106 -3.12 -7.06 23.23
C LEU A 106 -4.06 -6.47 24.28
N GLU A 107 -5.34 -6.85 24.26
CA GLU A 107 -6.36 -6.37 25.20
C GLU A 107 -6.60 -7.34 26.37
N CYS A 108 -6.94 -6.80 27.54
CA CYS A 108 -7.16 -7.52 28.79
C CYS A 108 -8.64 -7.85 29.06
N GLY A 109 -9.54 -7.56 28.10
CA GLY A 109 -10.99 -7.83 28.19
C GLY A 109 -11.80 -6.82 29.03
N ASN A 110 -11.14 -5.87 29.70
CA ASN A 110 -11.74 -4.75 30.46
C ASN A 110 -11.55 -3.40 29.75
N GLY A 111 -11.05 -3.39 28.50
CA GLY A 111 -10.67 -2.20 27.74
C GLY A 111 -9.24 -1.70 28.03
N GLU A 112 -8.50 -2.33 28.94
CA GLU A 112 -7.07 -2.08 29.14
C GLU A 112 -6.22 -2.93 28.18
N ARG A 113 -4.98 -2.50 27.94
CA ARG A 113 -4.04 -3.10 27.00
C ARG A 113 -2.73 -3.47 27.68
N TYR A 114 -2.05 -4.48 27.14
CA TYR A 114 -0.71 -4.89 27.56
C TYR A 114 0.16 -5.24 26.36
N ILE A 115 1.47 -5.17 26.56
CA ILE A 115 2.47 -5.57 25.57
C ILE A 115 2.88 -7.01 25.88
N ALA A 116 2.62 -7.93 24.96
CA ALA A 116 3.23 -9.26 24.95
C ALA A 116 4.65 -9.14 24.40
N LEU A 117 5.64 -9.35 25.26
CA LEU A 117 7.05 -9.15 24.93
C LEU A 117 7.54 -10.15 23.86
N ASN A 118 8.18 -9.65 22.81
CA ASN A 118 8.98 -10.45 21.86
C ASN A 118 10.47 -10.31 22.17
N SER A 119 10.96 -9.08 22.32
CA SER A 119 12.34 -8.79 22.75
C SER A 119 12.44 -7.47 23.51
N ILE A 120 13.49 -7.31 24.32
CA ILE A 120 13.75 -6.09 25.10
C ILE A 120 15.25 -5.76 25.12
N GLU A 121 15.57 -4.49 24.90
CA GLU A 121 16.94 -3.97 24.91
C GLU A 121 17.04 -2.69 25.77
N PRO A 122 18.06 -2.56 26.65
CA PRO A 122 18.31 -1.32 27.38
C PRO A 122 18.76 -0.20 26.42
N THR A 123 18.21 0.99 26.61
CA THR A 123 18.60 2.19 25.85
C THR A 123 19.34 3.19 26.73
N ARG A 124 20.16 4.05 26.10
CA ARG A 124 20.95 5.06 26.82
C ARG A 124 20.13 6.25 27.32
N ARG A 125 18.96 6.50 26.73
CA ARG A 125 18.02 7.59 27.04
C ARG A 125 16.59 7.11 26.83
N CYS A 126 15.65 7.64 27.62
CA CYS A 126 14.23 7.49 27.34
C CYS A 126 13.86 8.58 26.34
N GLU A 127 13.92 8.25 25.06
CA GLU A 127 13.40 9.10 23.99
C GLU A 127 12.09 8.46 23.55
N PRO A 128 10.96 9.20 23.51
CA PRO A 128 9.78 8.69 22.84
C PRO A 128 10.21 8.35 21.41
N GLN A 129 9.57 7.36 20.80
CA GLN A 129 9.68 7.26 19.35
C GLN A 129 9.12 8.58 18.80
N ALA A 130 10.01 9.51 18.51
CA ALA A 130 9.82 10.28 17.32
C ALA A 130 9.81 9.24 16.19
N THR A 131 8.63 8.76 15.81
CA THR A 131 8.33 8.67 14.39
C THR A 131 8.29 10.11 13.85
N VAL A 132 9.43 10.78 13.94
CA VAL A 132 9.73 11.99 13.21
C VAL A 132 10.93 11.57 12.38
N GLU A 133 10.62 10.79 11.35
CA GLU A 133 11.16 11.14 10.05
C GLU A 133 11.17 12.69 9.99
N PRO A 134 12.31 13.34 9.68
CA PRO A 134 12.36 14.81 9.66
C PRO A 134 11.12 15.30 8.93
N PRO A 135 10.38 16.31 9.46
CA PRO A 135 9.11 16.72 8.87
C PRO A 135 9.35 16.88 7.38
N GLN A 136 8.71 16.00 6.59
CA GLN A 136 8.97 15.99 5.17
C GLN A 136 8.63 17.36 4.63
N PRO A 137 9.46 17.92 3.74
CA PRO A 137 9.16 19.21 3.16
C PRO A 137 7.81 19.11 2.45
N ASN A 138 6.92 20.07 2.71
CA ASN A 138 5.71 20.22 1.92
C ASN A 138 6.11 20.54 0.48
N LEU A 139 5.93 19.58 -0.42
CA LEU A 139 6.31 19.67 -1.83
C LEU A 139 5.47 20.71 -2.59
N ALA A 140 4.29 21.04 -2.07
CA ALA A 140 3.39 22.04 -2.65
C ALA A 140 3.67 23.46 -2.13
N LEU A 141 4.55 23.65 -1.15
CA LEU A 141 4.82 24.96 -0.58
C LEU A 141 5.36 25.92 -1.64
N HIS A 142 4.66 27.03 -1.85
CA HIS A 142 4.89 28.06 -2.86
C HIS A 142 4.89 27.54 -4.31
N ALA A 143 4.30 26.36 -4.56
CA ALA A 143 4.12 25.87 -5.91
C ALA A 143 3.27 26.86 -6.74
N PRO A 144 3.66 27.18 -7.98
CA PRO A 144 2.78 27.87 -8.90
C PRO A 144 1.46 27.10 -9.08
N VAL A 145 0.35 27.82 -9.04
CA VAL A 145 -0.98 27.24 -9.17
C VAL A 145 -1.82 27.93 -10.23
N VAL A 146 -2.67 27.14 -10.87
CA VAL A 146 -3.68 27.60 -11.82
C VAL A 146 -5.00 26.97 -11.42
N ALA A 147 -6.04 27.79 -11.36
CA ALA A 147 -7.38 27.37 -11.01
C ALA A 147 -8.39 27.84 -12.04
N ASN A 148 -9.52 27.15 -12.13
CA ASN A 148 -10.60 27.53 -13.05
C ASN A 148 -11.25 28.87 -12.72
N THR A 149 -11.21 29.27 -11.45
CA THR A 149 -11.86 30.48 -10.95
C THR A 149 -11.25 30.93 -9.63
N HIS A 150 -11.46 32.19 -9.28
CA HIS A 150 -11.26 32.72 -7.94
C HIS A 150 -12.12 33.98 -7.75
N ILE A 151 -12.27 34.44 -6.51
CA ILE A 151 -12.81 35.77 -6.20
C ILE A 151 -11.80 36.51 -5.34
N GLU A 152 -11.40 37.71 -5.75
CA GLU A 152 -10.51 38.56 -4.95
C GLU A 152 -11.12 38.87 -3.56
N PRO A 153 -10.32 38.84 -2.48
CA PRO A 153 -8.87 38.68 -2.43
C PRO A 153 -8.37 37.22 -2.33
N ASN A 154 -9.25 36.23 -2.44
CA ASN A 154 -8.97 34.82 -2.18
C ASN A 154 -8.46 34.11 -3.45
N LEU A 155 -7.24 34.46 -3.84
CA LEU A 155 -6.56 33.99 -5.06
C LEU A 155 -6.17 32.51 -4.97
N ALA A 156 -5.89 31.88 -6.11
CA ALA A 156 -5.47 30.48 -6.16
C ALA A 156 -4.17 30.22 -5.37
N GLN A 157 -3.22 31.17 -5.41
CA GLN A 157 -1.90 31.07 -4.78
C GLN A 157 -1.97 30.89 -3.25
N ASN A 158 -3.06 31.35 -2.65
CA ASN A 158 -3.31 31.18 -1.22
C ASN A 158 -3.43 29.72 -0.81
N ALA A 159 -3.73 28.79 -1.74
CA ALA A 159 -3.82 27.35 -1.42
C ALA A 159 -2.47 26.67 -1.21
N THR A 160 -1.35 27.38 -1.41
CA THR A 160 0.02 26.84 -1.37
C THR A 160 0.99 27.83 -0.74
N ASP A 161 0.51 28.82 0.02
CA ASP A 161 1.35 29.90 0.53
C ASP A 161 1.91 29.62 1.94
N GLY A 162 1.47 28.54 2.59
CA GLY A 162 1.87 28.18 3.94
C GLY A 162 1.20 29.03 5.04
N ASP A 163 0.23 29.88 4.69
CA ASP A 163 -0.54 30.70 5.63
C ASP A 163 -1.96 30.15 5.80
N LEU A 164 -2.18 29.45 6.91
CA LEU A 164 -3.49 28.88 7.27
C LEU A 164 -4.58 29.93 7.57
N LEU A 165 -4.29 31.23 7.50
CA LEU A 165 -5.26 32.31 7.61
C LEU A 165 -5.76 32.80 6.23
N SER A 166 -5.03 32.52 5.17
CA SER A 166 -5.41 32.81 3.79
C SER A 166 -6.15 31.60 3.19
N TYR A 167 -6.88 31.80 2.09
CA TYR A 167 -7.48 30.69 1.33
C TYR A 167 -7.73 31.06 -0.12
N TRP A 168 -7.74 30.06 -0.99
CA TRP A 168 -8.35 30.13 -2.31
C TRP A 168 -9.86 29.94 -2.20
N TYR A 169 -10.63 30.82 -2.84
CA TYR A 169 -12.09 30.70 -2.89
C TYR A 169 -12.61 30.45 -4.31
N ALA A 170 -13.28 29.30 -4.50
CA ALA A 170 -13.99 28.98 -5.72
C ALA A 170 -15.50 28.98 -5.48
N PRO A 171 -16.29 29.90 -6.07
CA PRO A 171 -17.73 30.04 -5.79
C PRO A 171 -18.61 28.96 -6.44
N GLY A 172 -18.06 28.18 -7.38
CA GLY A 172 -18.80 27.23 -8.20
C GLY A 172 -19.34 26.01 -7.43
N ARG A 173 -20.20 25.24 -8.10
CA ARG A 173 -20.65 23.91 -7.60
C ARG A 173 -19.63 22.80 -7.85
N ASP A 174 -18.74 23.06 -8.79
CA ASP A 174 -17.51 22.34 -9.07
C ASP A 174 -16.38 23.36 -9.20
N ALA A 175 -15.15 22.89 -9.03
CA ALA A 175 -13.95 23.68 -9.23
C ALA A 175 -12.76 22.78 -9.50
N TRP A 176 -11.69 23.34 -10.03
CA TRP A 176 -10.41 22.66 -10.10
C TRP A 176 -9.27 23.64 -9.86
N ILE A 177 -8.21 23.12 -9.27
CA ILE A 177 -6.92 23.78 -9.11
C ILE A 177 -5.85 22.76 -9.44
N TYR A 178 -4.83 23.16 -10.20
CA TYR A 178 -3.62 22.36 -10.36
C TYR A 178 -2.40 23.13 -9.89
N LEU A 179 -1.44 22.37 -9.38
CA LEU A 179 -0.16 22.82 -8.88
C LEU A 179 0.92 22.37 -9.86
N ASP A 180 1.85 23.25 -10.19
CA ASP A 180 3.14 22.89 -10.81
C ASP A 180 4.17 22.78 -9.69
N LEU A 181 4.59 21.57 -9.35
CA LEU A 181 5.62 21.34 -8.33
C LEU A 181 7.01 21.84 -8.79
N GLY A 182 7.14 22.26 -10.05
CA GLY A 182 8.31 22.91 -10.62
C GLY A 182 9.55 22.01 -10.70
N PRO A 183 10.72 22.59 -11.06
CA PRO A 183 12.04 21.99 -10.92
C PRO A 183 12.67 22.23 -9.52
N ASN A 184 11.92 22.81 -8.57
CA ASN A 184 12.46 23.23 -7.26
C ASN A 184 12.63 22.08 -6.27
N ILE A 185 12.31 20.85 -6.69
CA ILE A 185 12.65 19.62 -6.01
C ILE A 185 13.56 18.86 -6.98
N ASP A 186 14.86 18.95 -6.73
CA ASP A 186 15.93 18.18 -7.39
C ASP A 186 16.48 17.23 -6.30
N PRO A 187 15.83 16.08 -6.05
CA PRO A 187 16.20 15.20 -4.93
C PRO A 187 17.58 14.56 -5.14
N ASP A 188 18.06 14.50 -6.38
CA ASP A 188 19.32 13.89 -6.82
C ASP A 188 20.41 14.89 -7.28
N GLY A 189 20.08 16.17 -7.46
CA GLY A 189 21.03 17.25 -7.73
C GLY A 189 21.53 17.33 -9.17
N ASP A 190 20.81 16.77 -10.14
CA ASP A 190 21.30 16.57 -11.52
C ASP A 190 20.89 17.67 -12.51
N GLY A 191 20.03 18.61 -12.09
CA GLY A 191 19.59 19.76 -12.89
C GLY A 191 18.53 19.46 -13.95
N GLU A 192 17.94 18.26 -13.95
CA GLU A 192 16.74 17.95 -14.72
C GLU A 192 15.47 18.20 -13.86
N PRO A 193 14.30 18.51 -14.45
CA PRO A 193 13.07 18.65 -13.69
C PRO A 193 12.65 17.30 -13.11
N ALA A 194 13.01 17.00 -11.86
CA ALA A 194 12.64 15.74 -11.24
C ALA A 194 11.12 15.68 -11.05
N ALA A 195 10.49 14.67 -11.64
CA ALA A 195 9.16 14.28 -11.22
C ALA A 195 9.23 13.83 -9.76
N THR A 196 8.59 14.55 -8.85
CA THR A 196 8.63 14.23 -7.43
C THR A 196 7.73 13.05 -7.12
N THR A 197 8.13 12.27 -6.12
CA THR A 197 7.29 11.18 -5.63
C THR A 197 6.65 11.55 -4.32
N PHE A 198 5.35 11.31 -4.24
CA PHE A 198 4.55 11.66 -3.08
C PHE A 198 3.47 10.61 -2.88
N ASN A 199 3.03 10.44 -1.64
CA ASN A 199 2.08 9.40 -1.25
C ASN A 199 1.09 9.90 -0.21
N GLU A 200 1.20 11.16 0.18
CA GLU A 200 0.30 11.81 1.10
C GLU A 200 -0.08 13.22 0.61
N ALA A 201 -1.33 13.59 0.84
CA ALA A 201 -1.82 14.94 0.68
C ALA A 201 -2.56 15.37 1.96
N ARG A 202 -2.32 16.57 2.44
CA ARG A 202 -3.13 17.21 3.48
C ARG A 202 -3.90 18.37 2.88
N LEU A 203 -5.22 18.31 2.95
CA LEU A 203 -6.12 19.34 2.48
C LEU A 203 -6.71 20.06 3.68
N VAL A 204 -6.37 21.34 3.83
CA VAL A 204 -6.85 22.19 4.92
C VAL A 204 -7.94 23.11 4.37
N TRP A 205 -9.17 22.97 4.84
CA TRP A 205 -10.30 23.75 4.33
C TRP A 205 -10.79 24.78 5.34
N GLY A 206 -11.45 25.84 4.84
CA GLY A 206 -12.25 26.76 5.63
C GLY A 206 -13.70 26.28 5.77
N GLU A 207 -14.63 27.22 5.91
CA GLU A 207 -16.06 26.92 6.17
C GLU A 207 -16.73 26.08 5.08
N ARG A 208 -16.21 26.11 3.85
CA ARG A 208 -16.73 25.36 2.70
C ARG A 208 -15.65 24.42 2.17
N TYR A 209 -15.90 23.13 2.28
CA TYR A 209 -14.94 22.08 1.96
C TYR A 209 -15.51 21.11 0.94
N ALA A 210 -14.64 20.37 0.25
CA ALA A 210 -15.10 19.38 -0.70
C ALA A 210 -15.50 18.08 0.01
N VAL A 211 -16.77 17.66 -0.17
CA VAL A 211 -17.23 16.34 0.25
C VAL A 211 -17.00 15.28 -0.83
N GLN A 212 -16.89 15.70 -2.10
CA GLN A 212 -16.54 14.82 -3.21
C GLN A 212 -15.45 15.46 -4.05
N TYR A 213 -14.32 14.77 -4.22
CA TYR A 213 -13.17 15.25 -4.99
C TYR A 213 -12.30 14.11 -5.53
N GLY A 214 -11.39 14.44 -6.44
CA GLY A 214 -10.35 13.54 -6.93
C GLY A 214 -9.00 14.24 -7.07
N ILE A 215 -7.92 13.47 -6.91
CA ILE A 215 -6.55 13.94 -7.11
C ILE A 215 -6.00 13.23 -8.35
N TYR A 216 -5.38 14.01 -9.23
CA TYR A 216 -4.87 13.58 -10.51
C TYR A 216 -3.42 14.03 -10.69
N VAL A 217 -2.68 13.29 -11.49
CA VAL A 217 -1.32 13.64 -11.92
C VAL A 217 -1.29 13.69 -13.44
N PHE A 218 -0.57 14.66 -14.00
CA PHE A 218 -0.43 14.75 -15.46
C PHE A 218 0.59 13.73 -15.97
N ASP A 219 0.18 12.90 -16.93
CA ASP A 219 1.05 11.99 -17.67
C ASP A 219 1.53 12.70 -18.96
N PRO A 220 2.82 13.05 -19.06
CA PRO A 220 3.36 13.75 -20.22
C PRO A 220 3.50 12.86 -21.45
N VAL A 221 3.57 11.54 -21.28
CA VAL A 221 3.67 10.57 -22.38
C VAL A 221 2.33 10.41 -23.06
N GLU A 222 1.27 10.25 -22.26
CA GLU A 222 -0.10 10.14 -22.77
C GLU A 222 -0.75 11.50 -23.05
N GLY A 223 -0.19 12.59 -22.52
CA GLY A 223 -0.73 13.94 -22.65
C GLY A 223 -2.08 14.11 -21.98
N ARG A 224 -2.28 13.49 -20.81
CA ARG A 224 -3.56 13.52 -20.10
C ARG A 224 -3.40 13.45 -18.59
N TRP A 225 -4.43 13.87 -17.87
CA TRP A 225 -4.54 13.70 -16.43
C TRP A 225 -4.98 12.28 -16.06
N VAL A 226 -4.26 11.66 -15.13
CA VAL A 226 -4.53 10.31 -14.60
C VAL A 226 -4.95 10.42 -13.14
N ARG A 227 -6.10 9.84 -12.78
CA ARG A 227 -6.59 9.87 -11.39
C ARG A 227 -5.80 8.93 -10.50
N ILE A 228 -5.28 9.44 -9.39
CA ILE A 228 -4.56 8.65 -8.37
C ILE A 228 -5.38 8.42 -7.11
N TYR A 229 -6.35 9.31 -6.82
CA TYR A 229 -7.19 9.21 -5.64
C TYR A 229 -8.58 9.82 -5.88
N GLN A 230 -9.58 9.33 -5.14
CA GLN A 230 -10.93 9.90 -5.12
C GLN A 230 -11.57 9.72 -3.75
N LYS A 231 -12.41 10.67 -3.37
CA LYS A 231 -13.19 10.64 -2.12
C LYS A 231 -14.62 11.13 -2.35
N SER A 232 -15.56 10.59 -1.57
CA SER A 232 -16.99 10.93 -1.65
C SER A 232 -17.64 11.29 -0.30
N ASP A 233 -16.84 11.34 0.75
CA ASP A 233 -17.19 11.64 2.14
C ASP A 233 -16.14 12.55 2.82
N GLY A 234 -15.63 13.53 2.07
CA GLY A 234 -14.63 14.49 2.56
C GLY A 234 -15.10 15.36 3.73
N SER A 235 -14.15 15.86 4.50
CA SER A 235 -14.31 16.68 5.71
C SER A 235 -13.39 17.91 5.70
N MET A 236 -13.47 18.75 6.74
CA MET A 236 -12.89 20.10 6.75
C MET A 236 -11.36 20.13 6.85
N ASP A 237 -10.72 19.17 7.50
CA ASP A 237 -9.25 19.05 7.50
C ASP A 237 -8.93 17.57 7.36
N GLU A 238 -8.19 17.20 6.31
CA GLU A 238 -7.95 15.80 5.99
C GLU A 238 -6.50 15.55 5.61
N THR A 239 -5.93 14.50 6.19
CA THR A 239 -4.72 13.86 5.68
C THR A 239 -5.12 12.61 4.92
N ILE A 240 -4.58 12.46 3.72
CA ILE A 240 -4.96 11.45 2.74
C ILE A 240 -3.71 10.71 2.35
N SER A 241 -3.69 9.39 2.52
CA SER A 241 -2.64 8.53 1.99
C SER A 241 -3.12 7.79 0.75
N PHE A 242 -2.25 7.68 -0.26
CA PHE A 242 -2.52 6.96 -1.50
C PHE A 242 -1.25 6.21 -1.97
N PRO A 243 -1.37 5.25 -2.91
CA PRO A 243 -0.19 4.63 -3.51
C PRO A 243 0.76 5.67 -4.08
N ARG A 244 2.07 5.42 -4.00
CA ARG A 244 3.10 6.35 -4.49
C ARG A 244 2.76 6.89 -5.88
N ALA A 245 2.67 8.20 -5.99
CA ALA A 245 2.48 8.94 -7.22
C ALA A 245 3.83 9.52 -7.66
N LEU A 246 4.00 9.64 -8.98
CA LEU A 246 5.16 10.28 -9.62
C LEU A 246 4.58 11.29 -10.59
N GLY A 247 4.94 12.56 -10.42
CA GLY A 247 4.64 13.57 -11.43
C GLY A 247 4.82 14.99 -10.93
N ARG A 248 4.93 15.90 -11.89
CA ARG A 248 5.19 17.33 -11.66
C ARG A 248 3.92 18.14 -11.47
N TYR A 249 2.86 17.82 -12.21
CA TYR A 249 1.60 18.55 -12.14
C TYR A 249 0.57 17.72 -11.38
N VAL A 250 -0.02 18.32 -10.35
CA VAL A 250 -1.04 17.69 -9.50
C VAL A 250 -2.32 18.50 -9.58
N LEU A 251 -3.42 17.86 -9.97
CA LEU A 251 -4.74 18.49 -10.10
C LEU A 251 -5.68 17.98 -9.01
N LEU A 252 -6.30 18.91 -8.30
CA LEU A 252 -7.39 18.66 -7.38
C LEU A 252 -8.72 19.04 -8.06
N GLN A 253 -9.54 18.03 -8.36
CA GLN A 253 -10.87 18.19 -8.93
C GLN A 253 -11.92 18.18 -7.83
N LEU A 254 -12.67 19.26 -7.67
CA LEU A 254 -13.72 19.41 -6.67
C LEU A 254 -15.08 19.20 -7.33
N ALA A 255 -15.78 18.14 -6.94
CA ALA A 255 -17.02 17.71 -7.58
C ALA A 255 -18.27 18.01 -6.73
N ARG A 256 -18.13 18.16 -5.40
CA ARG A 256 -19.23 18.55 -4.53
C ARG A 256 -18.76 19.25 -3.27
N SER A 257 -19.40 20.38 -2.96
CA SER A 257 -19.17 21.16 -1.73
C SER A 257 -19.99 20.62 -0.56
N SER A 258 -19.52 20.90 0.66
CA SER A 258 -20.27 20.75 1.90
C SER A 258 -21.52 21.65 1.94
N ALA A 259 -21.54 22.72 1.16
CA ALA A 259 -22.69 23.61 1.03
C ALA A 259 -23.49 23.34 -0.27
N PRO A 260 -24.84 23.19 -0.20
CA PRO A 260 -25.67 22.87 -1.36
C PRO A 260 -25.60 23.88 -2.52
N GLU A 261 -25.34 25.14 -2.22
CA GLU A 261 -25.21 26.22 -3.19
C GLU A 261 -23.87 26.21 -3.95
N GLY A 262 -22.87 25.46 -3.45
CA GLY A 262 -21.50 25.45 -3.96
C GLY A 262 -20.54 26.23 -3.06
N GLY A 263 -19.33 26.46 -3.56
CA GLY A 263 -18.29 27.16 -2.83
C GLY A 263 -17.23 26.22 -2.25
N TYR A 264 -15.97 26.59 -2.37
CA TYR A 264 -14.84 25.90 -1.78
C TYR A 264 -13.86 26.94 -1.23
N ALA A 265 -13.45 26.78 0.01
CA ALA A 265 -12.47 27.61 0.69
C ALA A 265 -11.30 26.72 1.07
N LEU A 266 -10.28 26.65 0.22
CA LEU A 266 -9.11 25.81 0.43
C LEU A 266 -7.98 26.67 0.99
N ARG A 267 -7.62 26.42 2.25
CA ARG A 267 -6.53 27.15 2.93
C ARG A 267 -5.18 26.65 2.48
N GLU A 268 -4.97 25.33 2.49
CA GLU A 268 -3.68 24.77 2.11
C GLU A 268 -3.88 23.40 1.42
N VAL A 269 -3.08 23.17 0.38
CA VAL A 269 -2.77 21.86 -0.17
C VAL A 269 -1.33 21.57 0.18
N GLU A 270 -1.11 20.60 1.05
CA GLU A 270 0.22 20.13 1.38
C GLU A 270 0.42 18.75 0.74
N LEU A 271 1.57 18.53 0.11
CA LEU A 271 1.94 17.24 -0.47
C LEU A 271 3.21 16.74 0.21
N TYR A 272 3.18 15.49 0.65
CA TYR A 272 4.30 14.85 1.33
C TYR A 272 4.68 13.54 0.63
N GLY A 273 5.98 13.30 0.60
CA GLY A 273 6.58 12.17 -0.09
C GLY A 273 7.80 11.65 0.64
N ILE A 274 7.84 10.34 0.83
CA ILE A 274 9.05 9.63 1.23
C ILE A 274 9.85 9.37 -0.04
N ASP A 275 11.12 9.79 -0.07
CA ASP A 275 12.05 9.30 -1.08
C ASP A 275 12.23 7.79 -0.87
N THR A 276 11.66 7.02 -1.80
CA THR A 276 11.81 5.58 -1.80
C THR A 276 12.92 5.21 -2.78
N PRO A 277 14.00 4.55 -2.31
CA PRO A 277 15.06 4.14 -3.21
C PRO A 277 14.57 3.06 -4.17
N ASN A 278 15.16 3.03 -5.37
CA ASN A 278 14.98 1.94 -6.30
C ASN A 278 15.55 0.64 -5.68
N LEU A 279 14.67 -0.29 -5.32
CA LEU A 279 15.00 -1.55 -4.64
C LEU A 279 15.76 -2.53 -5.53
N THR A 280 15.73 -2.34 -6.84
CA THR A 280 16.50 -3.15 -7.80
C THR A 280 17.83 -2.54 -8.18
N LEU A 281 18.16 -1.32 -7.73
CA LEU A 281 19.43 -0.67 -8.09
C LEU A 281 20.64 -1.53 -7.70
N GLY A 282 21.44 -1.92 -8.71
CA GLY A 282 22.62 -2.78 -8.54
C GLY A 282 22.31 -4.22 -8.11
N SER A 283 21.05 -4.64 -8.14
CA SER A 283 20.63 -5.97 -7.72
C SER A 283 21.13 -7.08 -8.66
N GLN A 284 21.14 -8.31 -8.17
CA GLN A 284 21.36 -9.47 -9.04
C GLN A 284 20.18 -9.64 -10.00
N SER A 285 20.46 -9.60 -11.29
CA SER A 285 19.49 -9.89 -12.34
C SER A 285 19.97 -11.01 -13.25
N ASN A 286 19.00 -11.70 -13.86
CA ASN A 286 19.27 -12.70 -14.88
C ASN A 286 18.16 -12.66 -15.92
N ALA A 287 18.49 -13.08 -17.14
CA ALA A 287 17.57 -13.06 -18.25
C ALA A 287 17.64 -14.35 -19.07
N SER A 288 16.57 -14.59 -19.80
CA SER A 288 16.42 -15.61 -20.85
C SER A 288 17.60 -15.69 -21.83
N SER A 289 18.01 -14.53 -22.35
CA SER A 289 19.08 -14.34 -23.32
C SER A 289 19.61 -12.92 -23.21
N ALA A 290 20.78 -12.63 -23.80
CA ALA A 290 21.34 -11.28 -23.83
C ALA A 290 22.22 -11.08 -25.06
N GLN A 291 21.98 -10.00 -25.81
CA GLN A 291 22.89 -9.57 -26.88
C GLN A 291 24.24 -9.14 -26.31
N ALA A 292 25.29 -9.25 -27.13
CA ALA A 292 26.64 -8.84 -26.74
C ALA A 292 26.67 -7.36 -26.30
N GLY A 293 27.12 -7.11 -25.06
CA GLY A 293 27.22 -5.77 -24.49
C GLY A 293 25.94 -5.23 -23.84
N MET A 294 24.83 -5.98 -23.87
CA MET A 294 23.53 -5.61 -23.30
C MET A 294 23.02 -6.65 -22.28
N PRO A 295 23.79 -6.95 -21.22
CA PRO A 295 23.45 -7.95 -20.20
C PRO A 295 22.32 -7.49 -19.27
N ALA A 296 21.72 -8.44 -18.54
CA ALA A 296 20.59 -8.20 -17.65
C ALA A 296 20.83 -7.10 -16.57
N TRP A 297 22.06 -6.90 -16.11
CA TRP A 297 22.35 -5.93 -15.05
C TRP A 297 22.19 -4.48 -15.50
N GLN A 298 22.26 -4.21 -16.81
CA GLN A 298 22.05 -2.87 -17.35
C GLN A 298 20.59 -2.40 -17.26
N ALA A 299 19.65 -3.31 -17.01
CA ALA A 299 18.26 -2.93 -16.75
C ALA A 299 18.00 -2.56 -15.29
N VAL A 300 19.00 -2.65 -14.41
CA VAL A 300 18.84 -2.40 -12.97
C VAL A 300 19.98 -1.54 -12.43
N ASP A 301 20.65 -0.78 -13.29
CA ASP A 301 21.81 0.05 -12.93
C ASP A 301 21.46 1.51 -12.66
N GLY A 302 20.18 1.90 -12.81
CA GLY A 302 19.72 3.26 -12.61
C GLY A 302 20.08 4.20 -13.75
N ASN A 303 20.59 3.68 -14.87
CA ASN A 303 20.98 4.48 -16.03
C ASN A 303 20.05 4.16 -17.20
N GLU A 304 19.06 5.03 -17.41
CA GLU A 304 18.07 4.92 -18.49
C GLU A 304 18.67 4.99 -19.93
N ARG A 305 19.99 5.17 -20.07
CA ARG A 305 20.72 5.14 -21.36
C ARG A 305 21.34 3.79 -21.68
N THR A 306 21.46 2.88 -20.71
CA THR A 306 21.90 1.50 -20.89
C THR A 306 20.69 0.57 -20.93
N ALA A 307 20.84 -0.66 -21.43
CA ALA A 307 19.71 -1.57 -21.55
C ALA A 307 20.13 -3.05 -21.55
N TRP A 308 19.31 -3.89 -20.95
CA TRP A 308 19.28 -5.30 -21.31
C TRP A 308 18.59 -5.48 -22.66
N ALA A 309 19.13 -6.34 -23.54
CA ALA A 309 18.51 -6.68 -24.81
C ALA A 309 18.41 -8.20 -24.99
N SER A 310 17.22 -8.73 -25.27
CA SER A 310 17.07 -10.15 -25.60
C SER A 310 17.72 -10.47 -26.96
N GLU A 311 18.16 -11.71 -27.15
CA GLU A 311 18.65 -12.15 -28.45
C GLU A 311 17.54 -12.15 -29.50
N SER A 312 17.93 -11.92 -30.75
CA SER A 312 17.00 -12.03 -31.88
C SER A 312 16.56 -13.50 -32.03
N GLY A 313 15.25 -13.76 -31.95
CA GLY A 313 14.68 -15.11 -32.01
C GLY A 313 14.32 -15.73 -30.65
N ASP A 314 14.62 -15.05 -29.54
CA ASP A 314 13.98 -15.34 -28.26
C ASP A 314 12.52 -14.88 -28.31
N LEU A 315 11.60 -15.83 -28.46
CA LEU A 315 10.17 -15.54 -28.69
C LEU A 315 9.41 -15.22 -27.41
N THR A 316 9.94 -15.62 -26.25
CA THR A 316 9.34 -15.31 -24.94
C THR A 316 10.42 -14.85 -23.97
N PRO A 317 11.05 -13.68 -24.23
CA PRO A 317 12.10 -13.17 -23.36
C PRO A 317 11.59 -12.95 -21.94
N TRP A 318 12.45 -13.21 -20.98
CA TRP A 318 12.22 -12.86 -19.58
C TRP A 318 13.47 -12.29 -18.94
N ILE A 319 13.24 -11.47 -17.92
CA ILE A 319 14.26 -10.97 -17.00
C ILE A 319 13.68 -11.02 -15.59
N TYR A 320 14.50 -11.35 -14.60
CA TYR A 320 14.15 -11.13 -13.20
C TYR A 320 15.23 -10.33 -12.50
N ALA A 321 14.82 -9.57 -11.49
CA ALA A 321 15.71 -8.87 -10.57
C ALA A 321 15.39 -9.30 -9.13
N ARG A 322 16.43 -9.55 -8.34
CA ARG A 322 16.28 -9.80 -6.90
C ARG A 322 16.00 -8.51 -6.18
N ILE A 323 15.26 -8.59 -5.08
CA ILE A 323 15.05 -7.47 -4.16
C ILE A 323 15.63 -7.81 -2.78
N PRO A 324 15.84 -6.81 -1.89
CA PRO A 324 16.28 -7.09 -0.52
C PRO A 324 15.33 -8.06 0.19
N SER A 325 15.87 -9.01 0.95
CA SER A 325 15.06 -9.95 1.73
C SER A 325 14.17 -9.18 2.72
N GLY A 326 12.87 -9.50 2.75
CA GLY A 326 11.89 -8.79 3.57
C GLY A 326 11.44 -7.44 3.00
N ALA A 327 11.85 -7.08 1.78
CA ALA A 327 11.29 -5.90 1.12
C ALA A 327 9.85 -6.19 0.64
N ALA A 328 8.98 -5.22 0.89
CA ALA A 328 7.63 -5.23 0.35
C ALA A 328 7.55 -4.22 -0.81
N LEU A 329 6.93 -4.65 -1.92
CA LEU A 329 6.76 -3.84 -3.13
C LEU A 329 5.39 -3.18 -3.16
N THR A 330 5.34 -1.94 -3.59
CA THR A 330 4.12 -1.18 -3.87
C THR A 330 4.10 -0.56 -5.26
N GLU A 331 5.21 -0.62 -6.00
CA GLU A 331 5.30 -0.07 -7.35
C GLU A 331 6.37 -0.77 -8.18
N PHE A 332 6.11 -0.88 -9.49
CA PHE A 332 7.15 -1.08 -10.49
C PHE A 332 7.11 0.03 -11.55
N ARG A 333 8.29 0.33 -12.11
CA ARG A 333 8.49 1.12 -13.33
C ARG A 333 9.38 0.34 -14.28
N LEU A 334 8.93 0.20 -15.52
CA LEU A 334 9.69 -0.33 -16.63
C LEU A 334 9.86 0.78 -17.67
N LEU A 335 11.08 0.93 -18.16
CA LEU A 335 11.38 1.75 -19.32
C LEU A 335 11.93 0.85 -20.42
N TRP A 336 11.16 0.67 -21.47
CA TRP A 336 11.57 -0.06 -22.66
C TRP A 336 12.18 0.89 -23.69
N ASP A 337 13.01 0.37 -24.60
CA ASP A 337 13.30 1.09 -25.84
C ASP A 337 12.01 1.20 -26.69
N GLN A 338 11.74 2.39 -27.22
CA GLN A 338 10.51 2.66 -27.97
C GLN A 338 10.38 1.79 -29.24
N ALA A 339 11.48 1.45 -29.90
CA ALA A 339 11.48 0.60 -31.09
C ALA A 339 11.49 -0.91 -30.75
N ALA A 340 11.99 -1.27 -29.56
CA ALA A 340 12.12 -2.64 -29.08
C ALA A 340 11.32 -2.93 -27.78
N MET A 341 10.16 -2.32 -27.60
CA MET A 341 9.23 -2.67 -26.51
C MET A 341 8.45 -3.96 -26.82
N PRO A 342 8.06 -4.76 -25.82
CA PRO A 342 7.19 -5.92 -26.05
C PRO A 342 5.81 -5.47 -26.53
N ALA A 343 5.11 -6.28 -27.31
CA ALA A 343 3.69 -6.05 -27.59
C ALA A 343 2.82 -6.42 -26.39
N MET A 344 3.16 -7.53 -25.71
CA MET A 344 2.50 -7.98 -24.49
C MET A 344 3.47 -8.58 -23.49
N PHE A 345 3.26 -8.28 -22.21
CA PHE A 345 4.05 -8.84 -21.10
C PHE A 345 3.20 -9.04 -19.84
N ARG A 346 3.76 -9.76 -18.87
CA ARG A 346 3.24 -9.93 -17.52
C ARG A 346 4.37 -9.76 -16.52
N VAL A 347 4.02 -9.41 -15.29
CA VAL A 347 4.97 -9.39 -14.18
C VAL A 347 4.60 -10.42 -13.13
N GLY A 348 5.61 -10.99 -12.49
CA GLY A 348 5.48 -12.06 -11.51
C GLY A 348 6.22 -11.75 -10.22
N PHE A 349 5.62 -12.11 -9.09
CA PHE A 349 6.20 -11.95 -7.76
C PHE A 349 6.64 -13.33 -7.25
N TYR A 350 7.95 -13.52 -7.15
CA TYR A 350 8.55 -14.80 -6.80
C TYR A 350 8.86 -14.87 -5.30
N GLN A 351 8.43 -15.94 -4.64
CA GLN A 351 8.63 -16.19 -3.21
C GLN A 351 8.60 -17.70 -2.97
N ASP A 352 9.40 -18.21 -2.03
CA ASP A 352 9.40 -19.63 -1.63
C ASP A 352 9.61 -20.63 -2.78
N GLY A 353 10.44 -20.30 -3.76
CA GLY A 353 10.77 -21.23 -4.85
C GLY A 353 9.86 -21.15 -6.09
N GLU A 354 8.82 -20.31 -6.09
CA GLU A 354 7.87 -20.19 -7.20
C GLU A 354 7.30 -18.77 -7.37
N ILE A 355 6.65 -18.51 -8.51
CA ILE A 355 5.91 -17.25 -8.72
C ILE A 355 4.54 -17.39 -8.08
N LYS A 356 4.32 -16.70 -6.96
CA LYS A 356 3.07 -16.74 -6.18
C LYS A 356 1.95 -15.95 -6.83
N ILE A 357 2.30 -14.80 -7.39
CA ILE A 357 1.36 -13.86 -7.99
C ILE A 357 1.82 -13.53 -9.40
N TRP A 358 0.90 -13.65 -10.36
CA TRP A 358 1.07 -13.07 -11.69
C TRP A 358 0.10 -11.92 -11.88
N SER A 359 0.58 -10.84 -12.49
CA SER A 359 -0.28 -9.77 -12.97
C SER A 359 -1.22 -10.24 -14.07
N GLN A 360 -2.22 -9.42 -14.38
CA GLN A 360 -2.90 -9.47 -15.67
C GLN A 360 -1.90 -9.18 -16.81
N ARG A 361 -2.32 -9.42 -18.05
CA ARG A 361 -1.55 -9.05 -19.24
C ARG A 361 -1.50 -7.54 -19.39
N PHE A 362 -0.31 -7.01 -19.63
CA PHE A 362 -0.09 -5.65 -20.08
C PHE A 362 0.08 -5.66 -21.59
N GLN A 363 -0.63 -4.76 -22.25
CA GLN A 363 -0.38 -4.42 -23.65
C GLN A 363 0.41 -3.11 -23.67
N SER A 364 1.60 -3.12 -24.28
CA SER A 364 2.40 -1.90 -24.36
C SER A 364 1.77 -0.94 -25.36
N THR A 365 1.46 0.26 -24.89
CA THR A 365 1.03 1.39 -25.72
C THR A 365 2.13 2.44 -25.89
N ASN A 366 3.14 2.41 -25.01
CA ASN A 366 4.33 3.24 -25.03
C ASN A 366 5.47 2.55 -24.26
N ALA A 367 6.68 3.12 -24.39
CA ALA A 367 7.91 2.63 -23.76
C ALA A 367 7.89 2.63 -22.21
N SER A 368 7.14 3.52 -21.57
CA SER A 368 7.08 3.63 -20.12
C SER A 368 5.89 2.86 -19.56
N GLN A 369 6.15 1.94 -18.63
CA GLN A 369 5.10 1.18 -17.95
C GLN A 369 5.27 1.33 -16.45
N ARG A 370 4.21 1.80 -15.79
CA ARG A 370 4.23 2.04 -14.35
C ARG A 370 2.93 1.54 -13.74
N LEU A 371 3.03 0.86 -12.61
CA LEU A 371 1.88 0.48 -11.81
C LEU A 371 2.23 0.57 -10.34
N ALA A 372 1.41 1.31 -9.59
CA ALA A 372 1.47 1.39 -8.14
C ALA A 372 0.20 0.78 -7.52
N TRP A 373 0.31 0.25 -6.31
CA TRP A 373 -0.78 -0.38 -5.59
C TRP A 373 -0.68 -0.14 -4.08
N GLY A 374 -1.79 -0.32 -3.36
CA GLY A 374 -1.89 0.07 -1.95
C GLY A 374 -1.45 -1.01 -0.95
N GLN A 375 -1.61 -2.30 -1.27
CA GLN A 375 -1.27 -3.40 -0.36
C GLN A 375 0.13 -3.94 -0.69
N PRO A 376 1.14 -3.77 0.18
CA PRO A 376 2.50 -4.19 -0.12
C PRO A 376 2.59 -5.69 -0.41
N ILE A 377 3.38 -6.07 -1.41
CA ILE A 377 3.62 -7.46 -1.80
C ILE A 377 5.05 -7.83 -1.44
N GLU A 378 5.21 -8.79 -0.53
CA GLU A 378 6.53 -9.36 -0.24
C GLU A 378 6.94 -10.32 -1.35
N CYS A 379 8.19 -10.20 -1.82
CA CYS A 379 8.77 -11.18 -2.72
C CYS A 379 10.30 -11.21 -2.59
N GLU A 380 10.94 -12.23 -3.15
CA GLU A 380 12.40 -12.37 -3.23
C GLU A 380 12.94 -11.87 -4.58
N ALA A 381 12.10 -11.93 -5.62
CA ALA A 381 12.42 -11.44 -6.94
C ALA A 381 11.17 -10.98 -7.69
N PHE A 382 11.38 -10.06 -8.61
CA PHE A 382 10.38 -9.56 -9.55
C PHE A 382 10.71 -10.03 -10.95
N TYR A 383 9.76 -10.69 -11.60
CA TYR A 383 9.88 -11.23 -12.95
C TYR A 383 9.15 -10.33 -13.93
N VAL A 384 9.77 -10.08 -15.08
CA VAL A 384 9.12 -9.56 -16.28
C VAL A 384 9.17 -10.67 -17.33
N TYR A 385 7.99 -11.11 -17.78
CA TYR A 385 7.84 -12.16 -18.78
C TYR A 385 7.14 -11.59 -20.02
N VAL A 386 7.84 -11.59 -21.15
CA VAL A 386 7.31 -11.13 -22.43
C VAL A 386 6.58 -12.29 -23.09
N GLU A 387 5.27 -12.12 -23.27
CA GLU A 387 4.42 -13.11 -23.97
C GLU A 387 4.48 -12.92 -25.48
N GLN A 388 4.71 -11.68 -25.94
CA GLN A 388 4.80 -11.34 -27.34
C GLN A 388 5.77 -10.18 -27.56
N THR A 389 6.80 -10.40 -28.38
CA THR A 389 7.75 -9.35 -28.79
C THR A 389 7.08 -8.31 -29.69
N GLY A 390 7.63 -7.10 -29.70
CA GLY A 390 7.20 -6.04 -30.62
C GLY A 390 7.75 -6.21 -32.03
N ALA A 391 7.63 -5.15 -32.84
CA ALA A 391 8.04 -5.15 -34.24
C ALA A 391 9.53 -5.47 -34.46
N ALA A 392 10.39 -5.18 -33.48
CA ALA A 392 11.83 -5.46 -33.54
C ALA A 392 12.15 -6.97 -33.52
N GLY A 393 11.25 -7.83 -33.02
CA GLY A 393 11.52 -9.27 -32.88
C GLY A 393 12.47 -9.64 -31.73
N PHE A 394 12.87 -8.65 -30.93
CA PHE A 394 13.56 -8.74 -29.64
C PHE A 394 13.00 -7.65 -28.72
N VAL A 395 13.40 -7.67 -27.44
CA VAL A 395 13.07 -6.58 -26.51
C VAL A 395 14.31 -5.90 -25.96
N GLN A 396 14.20 -4.62 -25.63
CA GLN A 396 15.21 -3.88 -24.88
C GLN A 396 14.59 -3.17 -23.68
N LEU A 397 15.05 -3.51 -22.49
CA LEU A 397 14.64 -2.90 -21.23
C LEU A 397 15.77 -2.00 -20.74
N GLN A 398 15.53 -0.68 -20.78
CA GLN A 398 16.47 0.33 -20.33
C GLN A 398 16.53 0.40 -18.80
N GLU A 399 15.39 0.33 -18.13
CA GLU A 399 15.36 0.35 -16.66
C GLU A 399 14.17 -0.45 -16.10
N LEU A 400 14.43 -1.22 -15.06
CA LEU A 400 13.50 -1.91 -14.17
C LEU A 400 13.74 -1.34 -12.77
N ALA A 401 12.84 -0.47 -12.34
CA ALA A 401 12.87 0.12 -11.02
C ALA A 401 11.69 -0.38 -10.17
N LEU A 402 11.98 -0.78 -8.94
CA LEU A 402 10.98 -1.26 -7.99
C LEU A 402 10.98 -0.40 -6.73
N TYR A 403 9.81 -0.16 -6.18
CA TYR A 403 9.66 0.66 -4.97
C TYR A 403 8.73 -0.01 -3.97
N GLY A 404 8.95 0.33 -2.70
CA GLY A 404 8.18 -0.14 -1.55
C GLY A 404 7.75 1.02 -0.65
N PRO A 405 6.91 0.76 0.37
CA PRO A 405 6.49 1.75 1.34
C PRO A 405 7.65 2.02 2.31
N ALA A 406 8.45 3.06 2.04
CA ALA A 406 9.49 3.64 2.91
C ALA A 406 10.61 2.70 3.44
N GLY A 407 11.87 3.11 3.29
CA GLY A 407 12.97 2.59 4.11
C GLY A 407 13.66 1.29 3.66
N GLY A 408 13.36 0.76 2.48
CA GLY A 408 14.17 -0.33 1.93
C GLY A 408 15.59 0.17 1.62
N ARG A 409 16.63 -0.31 2.31
CA ARG A 409 18.00 0.06 1.93
C ARG A 409 18.32 -0.54 0.55
N PRO A 410 18.93 0.21 -0.39
CA PRO A 410 19.48 -0.37 -1.60
C PRO A 410 20.43 -1.52 -1.23
N LEU A 411 20.42 -2.61 -2.00
CA LEU A 411 21.50 -3.57 -1.93
C LEU A 411 22.77 -2.84 -2.38
N GLY A 412 23.64 -2.49 -1.43
CA GLY A 412 24.96 -1.97 -1.77
C GLY A 412 25.71 -2.95 -2.69
N SER A 413 26.70 -2.45 -3.43
CA SER A 413 27.45 -3.15 -4.48
C SER A 413 28.33 -4.33 -4.02
N GLY A 414 27.94 -5.09 -3.00
CA GLY A 414 28.70 -6.20 -2.48
C GLY A 414 27.83 -7.17 -1.70
N LEU A 415 27.46 -8.28 -2.34
CA LEU A 415 27.03 -9.46 -1.61
C LEU A 415 28.27 -10.13 -1.02
N ASP A 416 28.19 -10.52 0.26
CA ASP A 416 29.18 -11.41 0.86
C ASP A 416 29.20 -12.73 0.06
N ARG A 417 30.41 -13.20 -0.24
CA ARG A 417 30.66 -14.46 -0.96
C ARG A 417 29.98 -15.65 -0.27
N ALA A 418 29.82 -15.59 1.06
CA ALA A 418 29.12 -16.61 1.82
C ALA A 418 27.59 -16.63 1.57
N GLU A 419 26.95 -15.50 1.25
CA GLU A 419 25.54 -15.44 0.86
C GLU A 419 25.36 -15.88 -0.59
N ALA A 420 26.29 -15.53 -1.49
CA ALA A 420 26.29 -15.99 -2.88
C ALA A 420 26.41 -17.53 -3.00
N GLU A 421 27.18 -18.17 -2.12
CA GLU A 421 27.40 -19.63 -2.13
C GLU A 421 26.24 -20.42 -1.50
N ARG A 422 25.41 -19.80 -0.64
CA ARG A 422 24.25 -20.46 0.00
C ARG A 422 23.09 -20.77 -0.97
N PHE A 423 23.05 -20.09 -2.11
CA PHE A 423 22.00 -20.18 -3.14
C PHE A 423 22.44 -20.91 -4.42
N GLY A 424 23.42 -21.82 -4.32
CA GLY A 424 23.90 -22.64 -5.44
C GLY A 424 22.75 -23.36 -6.17
N TRP A 425 22.68 -23.17 -7.49
CA TRP A 425 21.64 -23.69 -8.39
C TRP A 425 21.99 -25.10 -8.91
N PRO A 426 21.07 -26.09 -8.77
CA PRO A 426 21.02 -27.19 -9.75
C PRO A 426 19.60 -27.57 -10.24
N GLY A 427 18.57 -26.73 -10.05
CA GLY A 427 17.18 -27.17 -10.25
C GLY A 427 16.40 -26.64 -11.46
N LEU A 428 16.78 -25.50 -12.06
CA LEU A 428 15.83 -24.72 -12.89
C LEU A 428 15.89 -24.96 -14.41
N ILE A 429 16.83 -25.78 -14.91
CA ILE A 429 16.89 -26.10 -16.34
C ILE A 429 15.91 -27.23 -16.77
N PRO A 430 15.59 -28.28 -15.98
CA PRO A 430 14.74 -29.36 -16.49
C PRO A 430 13.21 -29.14 -16.43
N ARG A 431 12.70 -28.19 -15.62
CA ARG A 431 11.25 -28.03 -15.40
C ARG A 431 10.55 -27.00 -16.28
N LEU A 432 11.28 -26.04 -16.87
CA LEU A 432 10.73 -25.09 -17.84
C LEU A 432 10.49 -25.70 -19.23
N MET A 433 11.03 -26.89 -19.52
CA MET A 433 10.82 -27.59 -20.80
C MET A 433 9.54 -28.45 -20.87
N LEU A 434 8.71 -28.53 -19.81
CA LEU A 434 7.51 -29.38 -19.79
C LEU A 434 6.17 -28.63 -19.77
N GLY A 435 6.16 -27.29 -19.90
CA GLY A 435 4.94 -26.48 -19.92
C GLY A 435 4.35 -26.19 -21.32
N LEU A 436 5.05 -26.52 -22.41
CA LEU A 436 4.54 -26.32 -23.77
C LEU A 436 3.73 -27.53 -24.24
N ARG A 437 2.48 -27.65 -23.78
CA ARG A 437 1.44 -28.37 -24.53
C ARG A 437 0.15 -27.57 -24.55
N GLN A 438 -0.31 -27.36 -25.78
CA GLN A 438 -1.55 -26.74 -26.20
C GLN A 438 -2.75 -27.09 -25.31
N VAL A 439 -3.52 -26.08 -24.93
CA VAL A 439 -4.95 -26.25 -24.69
C VAL A 439 -5.70 -25.19 -25.51
N SER A 440 -6.33 -25.69 -26.56
CA SER A 440 -7.26 -25.01 -27.45
C SER A 440 -8.64 -24.83 -26.81
N GLU A 441 -9.27 -23.69 -27.12
CA GLU A 441 -10.72 -23.40 -27.24
C GLU A 441 -11.72 -23.92 -26.18
N ARG A 442 -12.43 -23.02 -25.48
CA ARG A 442 -13.77 -22.46 -25.84
C ARG A 442 -14.42 -21.64 -24.69
N PRO A 443 -15.36 -20.72 -25.01
CA PRO A 443 -15.80 -19.61 -24.16
C PRO A 443 -17.03 -19.93 -23.32
N GLY A 444 -17.14 -19.32 -22.14
CA GLY A 444 -18.32 -19.41 -21.26
C GLY A 444 -18.52 -18.11 -20.48
N ALA A 445 -19.60 -17.41 -20.79
CA ALA A 445 -20.06 -16.17 -20.17
C ALA A 445 -20.67 -16.41 -18.78
N TRP A 446 -20.47 -15.47 -17.83
CA TRP A 446 -21.44 -15.16 -16.77
C TRP A 446 -21.40 -13.66 -16.40
N PRO A 447 -22.50 -13.12 -15.84
CA PRO A 447 -22.85 -11.71 -15.84
C PRO A 447 -22.57 -11.02 -14.50
N GLY A 448 -22.37 -9.71 -14.55
CA GLY A 448 -22.36 -8.86 -13.35
C GLY A 448 -22.06 -7.42 -13.72
N ARG A 449 -23.08 -6.55 -13.67
CA ARG A 449 -22.96 -5.11 -13.93
C ARG A 449 -21.93 -4.49 -13.00
N ILE A 450 -20.85 -3.97 -13.57
CA ILE A 450 -19.97 -2.99 -12.95
C ILE A 450 -20.78 -1.68 -12.86
N PRO A 451 -20.86 -1.01 -11.69
CA PRO A 451 -21.42 0.34 -11.63
C PRO A 451 -20.61 1.24 -12.55
N ALA A 452 -21.31 2.02 -13.38
CA ALA A 452 -20.69 2.86 -14.40
C ALA A 452 -19.59 3.74 -13.79
N PRO A 453 -18.39 3.84 -14.40
CA PRO A 453 -17.48 4.91 -14.05
C PRO A 453 -18.20 6.23 -14.26
N ILE A 454 -18.15 7.11 -13.26
CA ILE A 454 -18.53 8.50 -13.46
C ILE A 454 -17.63 9.01 -14.61
N PRO A 455 -18.18 9.46 -15.74
CA PRO A 455 -17.38 10.00 -16.81
C PRO A 455 -16.83 11.33 -16.32
N ALA A 456 -15.56 11.35 -15.94
CA ALA A 456 -14.78 12.58 -15.95
C ALA A 456 -14.07 12.55 -17.29
N ASP A 457 -14.62 13.28 -18.27
CA ASP A 457 -13.95 13.51 -19.54
C ASP A 457 -12.65 14.27 -19.25
N ALA A 458 -11.53 13.56 -19.13
CA ALA A 458 -10.20 14.13 -18.98
C ALA A 458 -9.84 15.10 -20.13
N ALA A 459 -10.62 15.08 -21.22
CA ALA A 459 -10.52 15.97 -22.37
C ALA A 459 -10.95 17.43 -22.11
N ALA A 460 -11.48 17.77 -20.92
CA ALA A 460 -11.93 19.12 -20.59
C ALA A 460 -10.95 19.93 -19.69
N TRP A 461 -9.85 19.34 -19.22
CA TRP A 461 -8.87 20.04 -18.40
C TRP A 461 -7.70 20.54 -19.24
N PRO A 462 -7.11 21.69 -18.88
CA PRO A 462 -5.97 22.22 -19.62
C PRO A 462 -4.79 21.23 -19.56
N ASP A 463 -4.10 21.07 -20.69
CA ASP A 463 -2.77 20.46 -20.71
C ASP A 463 -1.81 21.49 -20.10
N PRO A 464 -1.13 21.18 -18.98
CA PRO A 464 -0.25 22.14 -18.33
C PRO A 464 1.03 22.46 -19.13
N ARG A 465 1.23 21.85 -20.31
CA ARG A 465 2.33 22.12 -21.24
C ARG A 465 2.03 23.24 -22.25
N ASP A 466 0.75 23.60 -22.41
CA ASP A 466 0.28 24.70 -23.27
C ASP A 466 0.20 26.02 -22.50
#